data_AF-A0A9E0SEH3-F1
#
_entry.id   AF-A0A9E0SEH3-F1
#
_cell.length_a   1.000
_cell.length_b   1.000
_cell.length_c   1.000
_cell.angle_alpha   90.00
_cell.angle_beta   90.00
_cell.angle_gamma   90.00
#
_symmetry.space_group_name_H-M   'P 1'
#
loop_
_entity.id
_entity.type
_entity.pdbx_description
1 polymer ?
#
loop_
_entity_poly.entity_id
_entity_poly.type
_entity_poly.pdbx_seq_one_letter_code
_entity_poly.pdbx_strand_id
1 'polypeptide(L)'
;MKFCTACGHRNDDTSAFCQECGAALRPKTAPALAATPVVSGGNGGRGGSGRRGLALAGVALLVLVLLIGAVGAWFWLAPPAASERHFAAAAQRYLDSHPDFVRDRTCLRNFAYGQDTATIVESDQRSRKWFDLLVEAGLYEAPQQRVIGGWFPQTQLLYRKTDAGRKVTESGRLCFAVGLRVKSVTRFTPPKQQGDLLMSRADLVLEFKQQAAWSSKPDARELAGDRLDPELRQSWLMARQDKQWEVADADLMGGLRDRMAAATQMQQEAQKTQETDWWSRIKQVFSPGLSGNMLIGKWETDVLGVAMLQYEFTADSMRIGDVVTKVRYDVKKDQVVVYPENNPIGLIVKVIDRNNIEINVGLASVRFKRAE
;
A
#
# COMPACT_ATOMS: atom_id res chain seq x y z
N MET A 1 14.11 19.53 -37.90
CA MET A 1 13.82 19.59 -36.45
C MET A 1 14.01 18.19 -35.89
N LYS A 2 14.46 18.03 -34.62
CA LYS A 2 14.75 16.71 -34.03
C LYS A 2 13.88 16.43 -32.82
N PHE A 3 13.38 15.21 -32.71
CA PHE A 3 12.69 14.73 -31.52
C PHE A 3 13.61 13.83 -30.70
N CYS A 4 13.64 14.05 -29.39
CA CYS A 4 14.37 13.18 -28.49
C CYS A 4 13.66 11.82 -28.41
N THR A 5 14.35 10.74 -28.75
CA THR A 5 13.80 9.39 -28.66
C THR A 5 13.64 8.91 -27.21
N ALA A 6 14.28 9.58 -26.24
CA ALA A 6 14.20 9.23 -24.82
C ALA A 6 13.00 9.89 -24.10
N CYS A 7 12.63 11.13 -24.44
CA CYS A 7 11.55 11.85 -23.77
C CYS A 7 10.49 12.47 -24.69
N GLY A 8 10.67 12.39 -26.02
CA GLY A 8 9.73 12.96 -27.00
C GLY A 8 9.83 14.47 -27.21
N HIS A 9 10.70 15.18 -26.47
CA HIS A 9 10.86 16.63 -26.58
C HIS A 9 11.34 17.06 -27.97
N ARG A 10 10.79 18.17 -28.49
CA ARG A 10 11.22 18.79 -29.74
C ARG A 10 12.44 19.68 -29.47
N ASN A 11 13.53 19.44 -30.16
CA ASN A 11 14.78 20.18 -30.02
C ASN A 11 15.17 20.85 -31.34
N ASP A 12 16.00 21.89 -31.23
CA ASP A 12 16.58 22.57 -32.38
C ASP A 12 17.47 21.63 -33.20
N ASP A 13 17.55 21.87 -34.51
CA ASP A 13 18.29 21.00 -35.43
C ASP A 13 19.79 20.90 -35.16
N THR A 14 20.35 21.94 -34.54
CA THR A 14 21.77 22.02 -34.16
C THR A 14 22.07 21.39 -32.81
N SER A 15 21.06 21.02 -32.02
CA SER A 15 21.26 20.47 -30.68
C SER A 15 21.90 19.08 -30.73
N ALA A 16 23.00 18.92 -30.00
CA ALA A 16 23.70 17.64 -29.83
C ALA A 16 23.06 16.78 -28.72
N PHE A 17 22.46 17.43 -27.73
CA PHE A 17 21.78 16.83 -26.58
C PHE A 17 20.37 17.41 -26.44
N CYS A 18 19.48 16.64 -25.81
CA CYS A 18 18.13 17.09 -25.55
C CYS A 18 18.15 18.18 -24.48
N GLN A 19 17.54 19.32 -24.79
CA GLN A 19 17.46 20.49 -23.91
C GLN A 19 16.60 20.24 -22.66
N GLU A 20 15.73 19.22 -22.68
CA GLU A 20 14.85 18.89 -21.54
C GLU A 20 15.40 17.76 -20.65
N CYS A 21 15.93 16.68 -21.23
CA CYS A 21 16.37 15.52 -20.46
C CYS A 21 17.88 15.22 -20.53
N GLY A 22 18.65 15.98 -21.33
CA GLY A 22 20.09 15.82 -21.50
C GLY A 22 20.53 14.65 -22.39
N ALA A 23 19.60 13.84 -22.93
CA ALA A 23 19.94 12.68 -23.76
C ALA A 23 20.55 13.08 -25.11
N ALA A 24 21.61 12.40 -25.57
CA ALA A 24 22.23 12.69 -26.86
C ALA A 24 21.26 12.45 -28.04
N LEU A 25 21.16 13.42 -28.95
CA LEU A 25 20.24 13.37 -30.10
C LEU A 25 20.84 12.74 -31.36
N ARG A 26 22.12 12.36 -31.31
CA ARG A 26 22.80 11.60 -32.36
C ARG A 26 23.36 10.30 -31.78
N PRO A 27 22.96 9.12 -32.30
CA PRO A 27 23.68 7.89 -32.00
C PRO A 27 25.11 8.04 -32.53
N LYS A 28 26.10 7.77 -31.67
CA LYS A 28 27.51 7.81 -32.02
C LYS A 28 27.79 6.61 -32.93
N THR A 29 27.78 6.82 -34.25
CA THR A 29 28.22 5.80 -35.22
C THR A 29 29.67 5.45 -34.90
N ALA A 30 29.93 4.23 -34.46
CA ALA A 30 31.29 3.71 -34.39
C ALA A 30 31.85 3.70 -35.82
N PRO A 31 33.08 4.20 -36.06
CA PRO A 31 33.63 4.25 -37.40
C PRO A 31 33.85 2.82 -37.92
N ALA A 32 33.16 2.47 -39.01
CA ALA A 32 33.53 1.35 -39.85
C ALA A 32 34.80 1.75 -40.62
N LEU A 33 35.92 1.11 -40.29
CA LEU A 33 37.14 1.18 -41.09
C LEU A 33 36.85 0.50 -42.43
N ALA A 34 36.76 1.31 -43.48
CA ALA A 34 36.57 0.90 -44.85
C ALA A 34 37.78 0.14 -45.38
N ALA A 35 37.50 -0.86 -46.21
CA ALA A 35 38.45 -1.58 -47.01
C ALA A 35 39.17 -0.67 -48.02
N THR A 36 40.41 -1.05 -48.29
CA THR A 36 41.46 -0.48 -49.15
C THR A 36 41.07 -0.13 -50.59
N PRO A 37 41.92 0.69 -51.25
CA PRO A 37 42.45 0.27 -52.55
C PRO A 37 43.99 0.24 -52.60
N VAL A 38 44.44 -0.61 -53.50
CA VAL A 38 45.79 -1.00 -53.90
C VAL A 38 46.43 0.11 -54.76
N VAL A 39 47.76 0.30 -54.67
CA VAL A 39 48.73 0.22 -55.80
C VAL A 39 50.17 0.56 -55.33
N SER A 40 51.03 -0.43 -55.54
CA SER A 40 52.47 -0.46 -55.89
C SER A 40 53.49 0.50 -55.26
N GLY A 41 54.52 -0.13 -54.65
CA GLY A 41 55.89 0.37 -54.75
C GLY A 41 56.84 -0.07 -53.63
N GLY A 42 57.63 -1.13 -53.88
CA GLY A 42 59.04 -1.15 -53.43
C GLY A 42 59.40 -1.91 -52.13
N ASN A 43 59.91 -3.14 -52.35
CA ASN A 43 61.03 -3.80 -51.65
C ASN A 43 61.10 -3.90 -50.12
N GLY A 44 61.12 -5.17 -49.65
CA GLY A 44 62.17 -5.62 -48.74
C GLY A 44 61.72 -6.27 -47.44
N GLY A 45 61.83 -7.61 -47.38
CA GLY A 45 62.42 -8.27 -46.20
C GLY A 45 61.49 -8.82 -45.10
N ARG A 46 61.18 -10.12 -45.23
CA ARG A 46 61.30 -11.22 -44.22
C ARG A 46 60.82 -11.05 -42.76
N GLY A 47 60.00 -12.03 -42.37
CA GLY A 47 59.87 -12.59 -41.01
C GLY A 47 58.59 -12.12 -40.29
N GLY A 48 57.71 -12.94 -39.70
CA GLY A 48 57.73 -14.36 -39.36
C GLY A 48 56.84 -14.54 -38.11
N SER A 49 55.91 -15.51 -38.17
CA SER A 49 55.20 -16.17 -37.04
C SER A 49 54.08 -15.43 -36.27
N GLY A 50 53.03 -16.19 -35.91
CA GLY A 50 52.18 -15.85 -34.75
C GLY A 50 50.66 -15.88 -34.93
N ARG A 51 50.06 -16.97 -35.45
CA ARG A 51 48.60 -17.18 -35.36
C ARG A 51 48.18 -17.47 -33.91
N ARG A 52 47.48 -16.56 -33.24
CA ARG A 52 46.54 -16.79 -32.10
C ARG A 52 45.92 -15.44 -31.68
N GLY A 53 44.66 -15.18 -32.03
CA GLY A 53 44.03 -13.92 -31.59
C GLY A 53 42.64 -13.56 -32.11
N LEU A 54 41.84 -14.51 -32.61
CA LEU A 54 40.54 -14.19 -33.23
C LEU A 54 39.30 -14.79 -32.54
N ALA A 55 39.46 -15.52 -31.43
CA ALA A 55 38.32 -16.12 -30.73
C ALA A 55 37.69 -15.25 -29.62
N LEU A 56 38.32 -14.13 -29.22
CA LEU A 56 37.88 -13.34 -28.06
C LEU A 56 37.02 -12.11 -28.40
N ALA A 57 37.05 -11.62 -29.65
CA ALA A 57 36.32 -10.43 -30.05
C ALA A 57 34.81 -10.68 -30.31
N GLY A 58 34.44 -11.88 -30.76
CA GLY A 58 33.05 -12.24 -31.01
C GLY A 58 32.22 -12.45 -29.75
N VAL A 59 32.84 -12.95 -28.67
CA VAL A 59 32.15 -13.23 -27.39
C VAL A 59 31.82 -11.93 -26.65
N ALA A 60 32.73 -10.95 -26.66
CA ALA A 60 32.53 -9.67 -25.97
C ALA A 60 31.35 -8.86 -26.53
N LEU A 61 31.15 -8.88 -27.85
CA LEU A 61 30.06 -8.15 -28.50
C LEU A 61 28.69 -8.79 -28.25
N LEU A 62 28.64 -10.13 -28.22
CA LEU A 62 27.43 -10.90 -27.95
C LEU A 62 26.99 -10.75 -26.49
N VAL A 63 27.95 -10.75 -25.55
CA VAL A 63 27.69 -10.45 -24.13
C VAL A 63 27.18 -9.03 -23.94
N LEU A 64 27.74 -8.04 -24.64
CA LEU A 64 27.29 -6.65 -24.54
C LEU A 64 25.86 -6.46 -25.06
N VAL A 65 25.51 -7.06 -26.20
CA VAL A 65 24.15 -7.00 -26.76
C VAL A 65 23.16 -7.75 -25.86
N LEU A 66 23.54 -8.91 -25.30
CA LEU A 66 22.71 -9.63 -24.33
C LEU A 66 22.53 -8.84 -23.03
N LEU A 67 23.55 -8.14 -22.55
CA LEU A 67 23.43 -7.27 -21.36
C LEU A 67 22.56 -6.05 -21.63
N ILE A 68 22.68 -5.40 -22.79
CA ILE A 68 21.82 -4.26 -23.16
C ILE A 68 20.36 -4.73 -23.35
N GLY A 69 20.16 -5.89 -24.00
CA GLY A 69 18.85 -6.51 -24.18
C GLY A 69 18.24 -6.95 -22.85
N ALA A 70 19.03 -7.54 -21.95
CA ALA A 70 18.59 -7.97 -20.63
C ALA A 70 18.26 -6.77 -19.71
N VAL A 71 19.07 -5.70 -19.73
CA VAL A 71 18.81 -4.48 -18.97
C VAL A 71 17.57 -3.76 -19.51
N GLY A 72 17.42 -3.68 -20.83
CA GLY A 72 16.23 -3.13 -21.47
C GLY A 72 14.95 -3.91 -21.12
N ALA A 73 15.02 -5.24 -21.17
CA ALA A 73 13.91 -6.12 -20.77
C ALA A 73 13.60 -6.01 -19.26
N TRP A 74 14.62 -5.89 -18.41
CA TRP A 74 14.43 -5.78 -16.96
C TRP A 74 13.82 -4.43 -16.57
N PHE A 75 14.21 -3.32 -17.20
CA PHE A 75 13.61 -2.01 -16.96
C PHE A 75 12.15 -1.93 -17.44
N TRP A 76 11.78 -2.72 -18.45
CA TRP A 76 10.40 -2.84 -18.94
C TRP A 76 9.51 -3.76 -18.08
N LEU A 77 10.10 -4.72 -17.37
CA LEU A 77 9.40 -5.70 -16.53
C LEU A 77 9.48 -5.39 -15.02
N ALA A 78 10.30 -4.41 -14.64
CA ALA A 78 10.44 -3.99 -13.25
C ALA A 78 9.13 -3.38 -12.73
N PRO A 79 8.70 -3.72 -11.50
CA PRO A 79 7.54 -3.09 -10.90
C PRO A 79 7.70 -1.57 -10.87
N PRO A 80 6.65 -0.79 -11.15
CA PRO A 80 6.69 0.65 -11.15
C PRO A 80 7.18 1.16 -9.78
N ALA A 81 8.26 1.94 -9.81
CA ALA A 81 8.74 2.64 -8.64
C ALA A 81 7.70 3.66 -8.17
N ALA A 82 7.72 4.01 -6.89
CA ALA A 82 6.92 5.13 -6.40
C ALA A 82 7.30 6.41 -7.14
N SER A 83 6.32 7.05 -7.75
CA SER A 83 6.47 8.31 -8.45
C SER A 83 5.15 9.04 -8.50
N GLU A 84 5.19 10.35 -8.69
CA GLU A 84 4.00 11.18 -8.88
C GLU A 84 3.12 10.63 -10.00
N ARG A 85 3.71 10.23 -11.13
CA ARG A 85 2.95 9.67 -12.27
C ARG A 85 2.19 8.40 -11.90
N HIS A 86 2.82 7.47 -11.20
CA HIS A 86 2.16 6.21 -10.81
C HIS A 86 1.06 6.45 -9.76
N PHE A 87 1.30 7.34 -8.80
CA PHE A 87 0.30 7.71 -7.80
C PHE A 87 -0.87 8.49 -8.38
N ALA A 88 -0.62 9.41 -9.32
CA ALA A 88 -1.69 10.11 -10.02
C ALA A 88 -2.55 9.13 -10.84
N ALA A 89 -1.93 8.18 -11.53
CA ALA A 89 -2.66 7.16 -12.28
C ALA A 89 -3.47 6.23 -11.35
N ALA A 90 -2.89 5.81 -10.22
CA ALA A 90 -3.59 5.02 -9.21
C ALA A 90 -4.79 5.76 -8.62
N ALA A 91 -4.57 7.02 -8.24
CA ALA A 91 -5.60 7.90 -7.72
C ALA A 91 -6.72 8.15 -8.74
N GLN A 92 -6.39 8.34 -10.01
CA GLN A 92 -7.39 8.54 -11.06
C GLN A 92 -8.23 7.27 -11.26
N ARG A 93 -7.61 6.08 -11.30
CA ARG A 93 -8.34 4.81 -11.37
C ARG A 93 -9.28 4.63 -10.18
N TYR A 94 -8.84 4.99 -8.98
CA TYR A 94 -9.69 4.98 -7.79
C TYR A 94 -10.92 5.88 -7.97
N LEU A 95 -10.72 7.13 -8.41
CA LEU A 95 -11.83 8.06 -8.67
C LEU A 95 -12.82 7.52 -9.72
N ASP A 96 -12.30 6.90 -10.78
CA ASP A 96 -13.14 6.37 -11.87
C ASP A 96 -13.92 5.10 -11.46
N SER A 97 -13.42 4.35 -10.48
CA SER A 97 -14.05 3.13 -9.95
C SER A 97 -14.93 3.35 -8.71
N HIS A 98 -14.84 4.52 -8.07
CA HIS A 98 -15.56 4.83 -6.83
C HIS A 98 -16.53 6.02 -7.01
N PRO A 99 -17.63 5.84 -7.76
CA PRO A 99 -18.58 6.92 -8.06
C PRO A 99 -19.23 7.50 -6.78
N ASP A 100 -19.43 6.68 -5.74
CA ASP A 100 -19.99 7.14 -4.47
C ASP A 100 -19.05 8.11 -3.75
N PHE A 101 -17.73 7.83 -3.73
CA PHE A 101 -16.73 8.74 -3.19
C PHE A 101 -16.73 10.07 -3.94
N VAL A 102 -16.81 10.02 -5.28
CA VAL A 102 -16.88 11.22 -6.11
C VAL A 102 -18.14 12.02 -5.79
N ARG A 103 -19.31 11.37 -5.77
CA ARG A 103 -20.61 12.01 -5.49
C ARG A 103 -20.68 12.63 -4.10
N ASP A 104 -20.07 12.01 -3.10
CA ASP A 104 -19.96 12.58 -1.75
C ASP A 104 -19.17 13.90 -1.70
N ARG A 105 -18.30 14.14 -2.69
CA ARG A 105 -17.49 15.36 -2.80
C ARG A 105 -18.02 16.36 -3.83
N THR A 106 -18.78 15.92 -4.83
CA THR A 106 -19.32 16.79 -5.89
C THR A 106 -20.79 17.18 -5.68
N CYS A 107 -21.45 16.65 -4.64
CA CYS A 107 -22.84 16.95 -4.34
C CYS A 107 -23.06 17.35 -2.87
N LEU A 108 -23.98 18.31 -2.67
CA LEU A 108 -24.30 18.90 -1.38
C LEU A 108 -25.52 18.22 -0.74
N ARG A 109 -25.47 18.10 0.59
CA ARG A 109 -26.54 17.52 1.43
C ARG A 109 -27.03 18.48 2.51
N ASN A 110 -26.75 19.77 2.37
CA ASN A 110 -27.12 20.80 3.34
C ASN A 110 -28.62 21.11 3.37
N PHE A 111 -29.38 20.67 2.36
CA PHE A 111 -30.84 20.76 2.33
C PHE A 111 -31.45 19.47 1.75
N ALA A 112 -32.76 19.32 1.90
CA ALA A 112 -33.55 18.22 1.36
C ALA A 112 -33.79 18.40 -0.15
N TYR A 113 -32.74 18.38 -0.96
CA TYR A 113 -32.83 18.58 -2.42
C TYR A 113 -33.62 17.48 -3.13
N GLY A 114 -33.97 16.36 -2.48
CA GLY A 114 -34.90 15.38 -3.05
C GLY A 114 -36.31 15.93 -3.31
N GLN A 115 -36.69 17.03 -2.64
CA GLN A 115 -37.99 17.68 -2.84
C GLN A 115 -37.92 18.71 -3.97
N ASP A 116 -39.03 18.89 -4.69
CA ASP A 116 -39.17 19.94 -5.70
C ASP A 116 -39.44 21.32 -5.10
N THR A 117 -39.80 21.37 -3.82
CA THR A 117 -40.00 22.61 -3.09
C THR A 117 -39.15 22.66 -1.84
N ALA A 118 -38.64 23.83 -1.53
CA ALA A 118 -38.03 24.14 -0.24
C ALA A 118 -38.82 25.25 0.43
N THR A 119 -39.10 25.08 1.72
CA THR A 119 -39.77 26.10 2.53
C THR A 119 -38.84 26.51 3.65
N ILE A 120 -38.58 27.82 3.75
CA ILE A 120 -37.78 28.40 4.82
C ILE A 120 -38.57 29.52 5.49
N VAL A 121 -38.26 29.81 6.74
CA VAL A 121 -38.80 30.98 7.43
C VAL A 121 -38.03 32.22 6.96
N GLU A 122 -38.71 33.34 6.71
CA GLU A 122 -38.08 34.56 6.18
C GLU A 122 -36.95 35.09 7.08
N SER A 123 -37.02 34.86 8.39
CA SER A 123 -35.99 35.25 9.35
C SER A 123 -34.69 34.42 9.27
N ASP A 124 -34.71 33.25 8.62
CA ASP A 124 -33.50 32.44 8.40
C ASP A 124 -32.66 33.02 7.24
N GLN A 125 -31.84 34.02 7.60
CA GLN A 125 -31.00 34.74 6.65
C GLN A 125 -30.00 33.84 5.93
N ARG A 126 -29.49 32.79 6.59
CA ARG A 126 -28.50 31.90 5.98
C ARG A 126 -29.14 31.06 4.89
N SER A 127 -30.28 30.44 5.19
CA SER A 127 -31.01 29.65 4.21
C SER A 127 -31.55 30.52 3.07
N ARG A 128 -32.02 31.74 3.38
CA ARG A 128 -32.45 32.69 2.35
C ARG A 128 -31.33 33.05 1.38
N LYS A 129 -30.16 33.47 1.89
CA LYS A 129 -28.98 33.76 1.05
C LYS A 129 -28.59 32.56 0.18
N TRP A 130 -28.67 31.35 0.75
CA TRP A 130 -28.39 30.14 0.00
C TRP A 130 -29.36 29.92 -1.16
N PHE A 131 -30.68 30.02 -0.91
CA PHE A 131 -31.65 29.85 -1.99
C PHE A 131 -31.65 31.01 -2.98
N ASP A 132 -31.39 32.24 -2.56
CA ASP A 132 -31.28 33.39 -3.46
C ASP A 132 -30.10 33.22 -4.43
N LEU A 133 -28.96 32.67 -3.96
CA LEU A 133 -27.84 32.25 -4.83
C LEU A 133 -28.28 31.17 -5.84
N LEU A 134 -29.06 30.18 -5.40
CA LEU A 134 -29.56 29.12 -6.29
C LEU A 134 -30.61 29.64 -7.29
N VAL A 135 -31.38 30.66 -6.94
CA VAL A 135 -32.28 31.37 -7.85
C VAL A 135 -31.50 32.14 -8.91
N GLU A 136 -30.46 32.87 -8.50
CA GLU A 136 -29.56 33.56 -9.43
C GLU A 136 -28.87 32.56 -10.39
N ALA A 137 -28.56 31.35 -9.90
CA ALA A 137 -28.03 30.25 -10.70
C ALA A 137 -29.07 29.58 -11.62
N GLY A 138 -30.35 29.98 -11.55
CA GLY A 138 -31.45 29.39 -12.31
C GLY A 138 -31.87 27.99 -11.86
N LEU A 139 -31.45 27.54 -10.68
CA LEU A 139 -31.76 26.21 -10.14
C LEU A 139 -33.08 26.19 -9.36
N TYR A 140 -33.49 27.34 -8.85
CA TYR A 140 -34.79 27.57 -8.20
C TYR A 140 -35.47 28.82 -8.78
N GLU A 141 -36.79 28.87 -8.69
CA GLU A 141 -37.60 30.04 -8.96
C GLU A 141 -37.55 31.01 -7.78
N ALA A 142 -37.76 32.31 -8.04
CA ALA A 142 -37.92 33.32 -6.99
C ALA A 142 -39.03 32.90 -5.99
N PRO A 143 -38.85 33.18 -4.69
CA PRO A 143 -39.71 32.62 -3.67
C PRO A 143 -41.12 33.23 -3.71
N GLN A 144 -42.11 32.38 -3.47
CA GLN A 144 -43.47 32.83 -3.15
C GLN A 144 -43.59 33.00 -1.64
N GLN A 145 -44.04 34.17 -1.19
CA GLN A 145 -44.33 34.40 0.22
C GLN A 145 -45.63 33.70 0.62
N ARG A 146 -45.62 33.05 1.77
CA ARG A 146 -46.80 32.47 2.40
C ARG A 146 -46.81 32.86 3.87
N VAL A 147 -47.88 33.51 4.30
CA VAL A 147 -48.10 33.77 5.72
C VAL A 147 -48.79 32.56 6.32
N ILE A 148 -48.19 31.97 7.35
CA ILE A 148 -48.75 30.85 8.10
C ILE A 148 -48.88 31.21 9.58
N GLY A 149 -49.78 30.51 10.28
CA GLY A 149 -50.06 30.78 11.69
C GLY A 149 -51.20 31.78 11.91
N GLY A 150 -51.94 31.60 12.99
CA GLY A 150 -53.07 32.47 13.37
C GLY A 150 -52.59 33.67 14.18
N TRP A 151 -52.50 33.49 15.49
CA TRP A 151 -52.18 34.57 16.44
C TRP A 151 -50.73 35.10 16.35
N PHE A 152 -49.81 34.31 15.80
CA PHE A 152 -48.43 34.70 15.55
C PHE A 152 -48.09 34.41 14.09
N PRO A 153 -48.40 35.33 13.16
CA PRO A 153 -48.14 35.10 11.74
C PRO A 153 -46.64 35.01 11.50
N GLN A 154 -46.23 33.99 10.75
CA GLN A 154 -44.86 33.83 10.26
C GLN A 154 -44.88 33.84 8.73
N THR A 155 -44.00 34.64 8.14
CA THR A 155 -43.77 34.61 6.70
C THR A 155 -42.81 33.47 6.37
N GLN A 156 -43.27 32.56 5.53
CA GLN A 156 -42.46 31.53 4.89
C GLN A 156 -42.18 31.89 3.44
N LEU A 157 -40.99 31.52 2.99
CA LEU A 157 -40.55 31.62 1.60
C LEU A 157 -40.58 30.22 0.99
N LEU A 158 -41.41 30.05 -0.04
CA LEU A 158 -41.51 28.82 -0.81
C LEU A 158 -40.72 28.95 -2.11
N TYR A 159 -39.62 28.22 -2.22
CA TYR A 159 -38.82 28.10 -3.42
C TYR A 159 -39.23 26.83 -4.18
N ARG A 160 -39.38 26.94 -5.50
CA ARG A 160 -39.65 25.80 -6.39
C ARG A 160 -38.44 25.53 -7.27
N LYS A 161 -38.06 24.26 -7.39
CA LYS A 161 -36.93 23.84 -8.21
C LYS A 161 -37.29 23.93 -9.69
N THR A 162 -36.37 24.46 -10.50
CA THR A 162 -36.51 24.52 -11.96
C THR A 162 -36.14 23.18 -12.61
N ASP A 163 -36.37 23.04 -13.92
CA ASP A 163 -35.86 21.88 -14.68
C ASP A 163 -34.33 21.80 -14.64
N ALA A 164 -33.64 22.95 -14.66
CA ALA A 164 -32.19 22.99 -14.52
C ALA A 164 -31.76 22.47 -13.14
N GLY A 165 -32.43 22.90 -12.07
CA GLY A 165 -32.22 22.38 -10.72
C GLY A 165 -32.46 20.87 -10.60
N ARG A 166 -33.53 20.36 -11.22
CA ARG A 166 -33.82 18.92 -11.24
C ARG A 166 -32.71 18.12 -11.93
N LYS A 167 -32.20 18.59 -13.08
CA LYS A 167 -31.13 17.92 -13.84
C LYS A 167 -29.82 17.77 -13.07
N VAL A 168 -29.51 18.70 -12.18
CA VAL A 168 -28.30 18.65 -11.34
C VAL A 168 -28.56 18.09 -9.94
N THR A 169 -29.78 17.59 -9.68
CA THR A 169 -30.10 16.88 -8.44
C THR A 169 -29.98 15.38 -8.67
N GLU A 170 -29.14 14.71 -7.89
CA GLU A 170 -28.98 13.26 -7.96
C GLU A 170 -29.13 12.65 -6.57
N SER A 171 -29.94 11.60 -6.43
CA SER A 171 -30.14 10.90 -5.15
C SER A 171 -30.49 11.83 -3.97
N GLY A 172 -31.28 12.87 -4.25
CA GLY A 172 -31.68 13.87 -3.27
C GLY A 172 -30.60 14.87 -2.84
N ARG A 173 -29.52 14.99 -3.63
CA ARG A 173 -28.39 15.88 -3.38
C ARG A 173 -28.22 16.86 -4.53
N LEU A 174 -27.77 18.08 -4.24
CA LEU A 174 -27.49 19.08 -5.27
C LEU A 174 -26.04 18.95 -5.75
N CYS A 175 -25.84 18.49 -6.98
CA CYS A 175 -24.52 18.30 -7.56
C CYS A 175 -24.03 19.58 -8.24
N PHE A 176 -22.81 20.00 -7.91
CA PHE A 176 -22.19 21.21 -8.43
C PHE A 176 -20.99 20.92 -9.34
N ALA A 177 -20.62 19.65 -9.49
CA ALA A 177 -19.60 19.20 -10.44
C ALA A 177 -19.97 17.80 -10.94
N VAL A 178 -19.52 17.43 -12.16
CA VAL A 178 -19.81 16.12 -12.75
C VAL A 178 -18.84 15.02 -12.30
N GLY A 179 -17.72 15.41 -11.68
CA GLY A 179 -16.76 14.44 -11.16
C GLY A 179 -15.50 15.09 -10.61
N LEU A 180 -14.49 14.25 -10.35
CA LEU A 180 -13.17 14.65 -9.88
C LEU A 180 -12.10 14.16 -10.84
N ARG A 181 -11.00 14.91 -10.94
CA ARG A 181 -9.73 14.44 -11.52
C ARG A 181 -8.55 14.76 -10.63
N VAL A 182 -7.50 13.97 -10.78
CA VAL A 182 -6.21 14.30 -10.17
C VAL A 182 -5.59 15.47 -10.95
N LYS A 183 -5.30 16.57 -10.24
CA LYS A 183 -4.55 17.70 -10.77
C LYS A 183 -3.05 17.45 -10.66
N SER A 184 -2.60 17.06 -9.47
CA SER A 184 -1.19 16.75 -9.20
C SER A 184 -1.00 15.88 -7.96
N VAL A 185 0.17 15.25 -7.88
CA VAL A 185 0.73 14.69 -6.64
C VAL A 185 1.84 15.64 -6.22
N THR A 186 1.73 16.20 -5.03
CA THR A 186 2.64 17.27 -4.56
C THR A 186 3.82 16.71 -3.76
N ARG A 187 3.58 15.67 -2.96
CA ARG A 187 4.60 15.00 -2.14
C ARG A 187 4.22 13.55 -1.92
N PHE A 188 5.21 12.71 -1.64
CA PHE A 188 4.96 11.37 -1.13
C PHE A 188 6.08 10.91 -0.20
N THR A 189 5.79 9.95 0.67
CA THR A 189 6.80 9.37 1.56
C THR A 189 7.57 8.26 0.86
N PRO A 190 8.87 8.04 1.18
CA PRO A 190 9.59 6.87 0.71
C PRO A 190 8.80 5.59 1.01
N PRO A 191 8.65 4.67 0.03
CA PRO A 191 7.91 3.45 0.24
C PRO A 191 8.50 2.60 1.36
N LYS A 192 7.64 2.08 2.25
CA LYS A 192 8.03 1.20 3.34
C LYS A 192 7.29 -0.13 3.21
N GLN A 193 8.00 -1.21 3.48
CA GLN A 193 7.41 -2.54 3.53
C GLN A 193 6.55 -2.63 4.81
N GLN A 194 5.28 -3.02 4.66
CA GLN A 194 4.35 -3.32 5.75
C GLN A 194 3.66 -4.65 5.43
N GLY A 195 4.08 -5.72 6.10
CA GLY A 195 3.72 -7.07 5.71
C GLY A 195 4.22 -7.38 4.29
N ASP A 196 3.33 -7.88 3.43
CA ASP A 196 3.64 -8.18 2.02
C ASP A 196 3.48 -6.97 1.09
N LEU A 197 3.00 -5.85 1.60
CA LEU A 197 2.77 -4.66 0.80
C LEU A 197 3.87 -3.63 0.94
N LEU A 198 4.20 -3.02 -0.21
CA LEU A 198 4.96 -1.80 -0.23
C LEU A 198 3.98 -0.62 -0.17
N MET A 199 4.10 0.21 0.87
CA MET A 199 3.15 1.29 1.14
C MET A 199 3.82 2.67 1.13
N SER A 200 3.09 3.69 0.68
CA SER A 200 3.54 5.08 0.65
C SER A 200 2.36 6.01 0.87
N ARG A 201 2.54 7.13 1.59
CA ARG A 201 1.54 8.19 1.66
C ARG A 201 1.80 9.19 0.56
N ALA A 202 0.76 9.57 -0.20
CA ALA A 202 0.83 10.56 -1.27
C ALA A 202 -0.13 11.73 -0.99
N ASP A 203 0.41 12.95 -1.03
CA ASP A 203 -0.36 14.20 -0.95
C ASP A 203 -0.80 14.62 -2.35
N LEU A 204 -2.10 14.68 -2.58
CA LEU A 204 -2.75 14.90 -3.87
C LEU A 204 -3.50 16.23 -3.87
N VAL A 205 -3.54 16.86 -5.04
CA VAL A 205 -4.51 17.92 -5.34
C VAL A 205 -5.49 17.36 -6.35
N LEU A 206 -6.77 17.33 -5.99
CA LEU A 206 -7.86 17.00 -6.89
C LEU A 206 -8.56 18.28 -7.32
N GLU A 207 -9.19 18.24 -8.49
CA GLU A 207 -10.04 19.33 -8.95
C GLU A 207 -11.36 18.79 -9.52
N PHE A 208 -12.35 19.66 -9.55
CA PHE A 208 -13.68 19.36 -10.07
C PHE A 208 -13.71 19.33 -11.60
N LYS A 209 -14.25 18.26 -12.16
CA LYS A 209 -14.63 18.19 -13.58
C LYS A 209 -15.93 19.00 -13.75
N GLN A 210 -15.91 19.98 -14.66
CA GLN A 210 -17.06 20.81 -15.03
C GLN A 210 -17.82 21.37 -13.81
N GLN A 211 -17.10 22.09 -12.95
CA GLN A 211 -17.72 22.78 -11.81
C GLN A 211 -18.70 23.84 -12.30
N ALA A 212 -19.90 23.85 -11.72
CA ALA A 212 -20.92 24.83 -12.03
C ALA A 212 -20.47 26.23 -11.58
N ALA A 213 -20.60 27.23 -12.46
CA ALA A 213 -20.08 28.57 -12.24
C ALA A 213 -20.59 29.23 -10.95
N TRP A 214 -21.85 28.96 -10.56
CA TRP A 214 -22.44 29.47 -9.33
C TRP A 214 -21.70 28.99 -8.07
N SER A 215 -21.12 27.78 -8.10
CA SER A 215 -20.48 27.17 -6.94
C SER A 215 -19.07 27.70 -6.67
N SER A 216 -18.44 28.34 -7.66
CA SER A 216 -17.12 28.97 -7.51
C SER A 216 -17.20 30.40 -6.95
N LYS A 217 -18.40 30.98 -6.86
CA LYS A 217 -18.62 32.33 -6.31
C LYS A 217 -18.19 32.41 -4.83
N PRO A 218 -17.65 33.54 -4.36
CA PRO A 218 -17.27 33.73 -2.95
C PRO A 218 -18.42 33.44 -1.99
N ASP A 219 -19.62 33.95 -2.28
CA ASP A 219 -20.81 33.77 -1.45
C ASP A 219 -21.21 32.30 -1.31
N ALA A 220 -21.06 31.51 -2.39
CA ALA A 220 -21.31 30.07 -2.35
C ALA A 220 -20.36 29.37 -1.36
N ARG A 221 -19.07 29.73 -1.41
CA ARG A 221 -18.03 29.20 -0.53
C ARG A 221 -18.22 29.63 0.93
N GLU A 222 -18.63 30.88 1.18
CA GLU A 222 -18.96 31.33 2.53
C GLU A 222 -20.09 30.50 3.15
N LEU A 223 -21.13 30.20 2.36
CA LEU A 223 -22.32 29.50 2.85
C LEU A 223 -22.12 27.98 3.00
N ALA A 224 -21.38 27.36 2.08
CA ALA A 224 -21.16 25.90 2.01
C ALA A 224 -19.80 25.42 2.56
N GLY A 225 -18.89 26.35 2.87
CA GLY A 225 -17.54 26.10 3.35
C GLY A 225 -16.61 25.47 2.30
N ASP A 226 -15.55 24.84 2.78
CA ASP A 226 -14.47 24.22 2.01
C ASP A 226 -14.93 23.14 1.02
N ARG A 227 -16.20 22.72 1.06
CA ARG A 227 -16.77 21.76 0.09
C ARG A 227 -16.76 22.27 -1.34
N LEU A 228 -16.81 23.59 -1.52
CA LEU A 228 -16.82 24.21 -2.85
C LEU A 228 -15.45 24.74 -3.27
N ASP A 229 -14.39 24.46 -2.49
CA ASP A 229 -13.04 24.86 -2.85
C ASP A 229 -12.61 24.20 -4.16
N PRO A 230 -12.12 24.98 -5.15
CA PRO A 230 -11.82 24.47 -6.49
C PRO A 230 -10.70 23.42 -6.51
N GLU A 231 -9.91 23.36 -5.44
CA GLU A 231 -8.84 22.40 -5.24
C GLU A 231 -9.02 21.66 -3.92
N LEU A 232 -9.15 20.34 -4.01
CA LEU A 232 -9.26 19.47 -2.84
C LEU A 232 -7.89 18.87 -2.56
N ARG A 233 -7.26 19.31 -1.47
CA ARG A 233 -6.03 18.71 -0.95
C ARG A 233 -6.37 17.44 -0.19
N GLN A 234 -5.78 16.32 -0.57
CA GLN A 234 -6.00 15.02 0.07
C GLN A 234 -4.67 14.35 0.37
N SER A 235 -4.63 13.50 1.39
CA SER A 235 -3.48 12.64 1.66
C SER A 235 -3.97 11.20 1.66
N TRP A 236 -3.57 10.43 0.65
CA TRP A 236 -4.00 9.06 0.45
C TRP A 236 -2.89 8.08 0.78
N LEU A 237 -3.26 6.96 1.37
CA LEU A 237 -2.38 5.83 1.54
C LEU A 237 -2.38 5.03 0.24
N MET A 238 -1.20 4.73 -0.28
CA MET A 238 -0.98 3.97 -1.50
C MET A 238 -0.34 2.64 -1.13
N ALA A 239 -0.79 1.57 -1.74
CA ALA A 239 -0.21 0.25 -1.61
C ALA A 239 0.17 -0.28 -2.99
N ARG A 240 1.22 -1.10 -3.05
CA ARG A 240 1.62 -1.78 -4.29
C ARG A 240 1.14 -3.23 -4.27
N GLN A 241 0.11 -3.54 -5.05
CA GLN A 241 -0.41 -4.89 -5.27
C GLN A 241 -0.16 -5.29 -6.72
N ASP A 242 0.21 -6.55 -6.98
CA ASP A 242 0.38 -7.10 -8.34
C ASP A 242 1.23 -6.23 -9.28
N LYS A 243 2.30 -5.64 -8.72
CA LYS A 243 3.20 -4.71 -9.41
C LYS A 243 2.50 -3.43 -9.91
N GLN A 244 1.42 -2.98 -9.31
CA GLN A 244 0.82 -1.68 -9.57
C GLN A 244 0.53 -0.95 -8.26
N TRP A 245 0.61 0.38 -8.31
CA TRP A 245 0.19 1.23 -7.20
C TRP A 245 -1.33 1.42 -7.24
N GLU A 246 -1.94 1.30 -6.07
CA GLU A 246 -3.38 1.43 -5.84
C GLU A 246 -3.62 2.22 -4.54
N VAL A 247 -4.81 2.81 -4.42
CA VAL A 247 -5.21 3.48 -3.18
C VAL A 247 -5.55 2.41 -2.16
N ALA A 248 -4.95 2.48 -0.98
CA ALA A 248 -5.23 1.59 0.14
C ALA A 248 -6.51 2.04 0.85
N ASP A 249 -7.64 1.63 0.27
CA ASP A 249 -8.98 1.84 0.81
C ASP A 249 -9.41 0.70 1.76
N ALA A 250 -10.65 0.78 2.26
CA ALA A 250 -11.18 -0.21 3.18
C ALA A 250 -11.31 -1.60 2.55
N ASP A 251 -11.58 -1.68 1.24
CA ASP A 251 -11.79 -2.94 0.54
C ASP A 251 -10.46 -3.67 0.33
N LEU A 252 -9.43 -2.96 -0.13
CA LEU A 252 -8.07 -3.49 -0.23
C LEU A 252 -7.57 -3.94 1.15
N MET A 253 -7.73 -3.10 2.17
CA MET A 253 -7.31 -3.41 3.55
C MET A 253 -8.10 -4.55 4.17
N GLY A 254 -9.39 -4.67 3.85
CA GLY A 254 -10.25 -5.79 4.24
C GLY A 254 -9.78 -7.10 3.60
N GLY A 255 -9.58 -7.11 2.28
CA GLY A 255 -9.08 -8.29 1.57
C GLY A 255 -7.71 -8.76 2.04
N LEU A 256 -6.82 -7.84 2.40
CA LEU A 256 -5.52 -8.17 3.02
C LEU A 256 -5.69 -8.82 4.38
N ARG A 257 -6.59 -8.28 5.21
CA ARG A 257 -6.90 -8.85 6.53
C ARG A 257 -7.43 -10.27 6.40
N ASP A 258 -8.32 -10.51 5.46
CA ASP A 258 -8.91 -11.83 5.22
C ASP A 258 -7.86 -12.84 4.75
N ARG A 259 -6.95 -12.43 3.84
CA ARG A 259 -5.82 -13.27 3.40
C ARG A 259 -4.86 -13.60 4.54
N MET A 260 -4.56 -12.64 5.42
CA MET A 260 -3.73 -12.90 6.60
C MET A 260 -4.40 -13.86 7.57
N ALA A 261 -5.71 -13.72 7.77
CA ALA A 261 -6.48 -14.64 8.61
C ALA A 261 -6.48 -16.06 8.03
N ALA A 262 -6.69 -16.20 6.72
CA ALA A 262 -6.66 -17.49 6.02
C ALA A 262 -5.26 -18.13 6.05
N ALA A 263 -4.19 -17.36 5.81
CA ALA A 263 -2.82 -17.86 5.91
C ALA A 263 -2.49 -18.35 7.33
N THR A 264 -2.96 -17.63 8.35
CA THR A 264 -2.82 -18.02 9.76
C THR A 264 -3.57 -19.33 10.04
N GLN A 265 -4.78 -19.50 9.52
CA GLN A 265 -5.55 -20.75 9.65
C GLN A 265 -4.89 -21.92 8.93
N MET A 266 -4.40 -21.73 7.70
CA MET A 266 -3.67 -22.76 6.96
C MET A 266 -2.38 -23.18 7.67
N GLN A 267 -1.65 -22.23 8.27
CA GLN A 267 -0.50 -22.55 9.12
C GLN A 267 -0.89 -23.37 10.35
N GLN A 268 -2.02 -23.06 10.99
CA GLN A 268 -2.54 -23.82 12.13
C GLN A 268 -2.98 -25.24 11.73
N GLU A 269 -3.60 -25.42 10.56
CA GLU A 269 -4.00 -26.73 10.04
C GLU A 269 -2.81 -27.56 9.56
N ALA A 270 -1.83 -26.93 8.89
CA ALA A 270 -0.57 -27.57 8.53
C ALA A 270 0.22 -27.99 9.77
N GLN A 271 0.24 -27.15 10.81
CA GLN A 271 0.83 -27.50 12.12
C GLN A 271 0.09 -28.66 12.79
N LYS A 272 -1.25 -28.70 12.74
CA LYS A 272 -2.04 -29.85 13.26
C LYS A 272 -1.75 -31.15 12.51
N THR A 273 -1.60 -31.08 11.19
CA THR A 273 -1.36 -32.26 10.34
C THR A 273 0.06 -32.80 10.54
N GLN A 274 1.05 -31.90 10.65
CA GLN A 274 2.42 -32.24 11.02
C GLN A 274 2.48 -32.73 12.47
N GLU A 275 1.65 -32.19 13.37
CA GLU A 275 1.46 -32.66 14.75
C GLU A 275 1.11 -34.14 14.85
N THR A 276 0.11 -34.57 14.11
CA THR A 276 -0.29 -35.98 14.10
C THR A 276 0.86 -36.93 13.71
N ASP A 277 1.75 -36.51 12.81
CA ASP A 277 2.84 -37.35 12.32
C ASP A 277 4.04 -37.39 13.29
N TRP A 278 4.42 -36.28 13.93
CA TRP A 278 5.50 -36.30 14.94
C TRP A 278 5.05 -36.85 16.31
N TRP A 279 3.79 -36.68 16.71
CA TRP A 279 3.25 -37.30 17.94
C TRP A 279 3.22 -38.83 17.87
N SER A 280 3.07 -39.40 16.67
CA SER A 280 3.16 -40.85 16.48
C SER A 280 4.57 -41.38 16.81
N ARG A 281 5.61 -40.60 16.47
CA ARG A 281 7.02 -40.89 16.77
C ARG A 281 7.37 -40.67 18.24
N ILE A 282 6.73 -39.69 18.88
CA ILE A 282 6.93 -39.43 20.31
C ILE A 282 6.21 -40.45 21.21
N LYS A 283 5.00 -40.89 20.86
CA LYS A 283 4.29 -41.93 21.63
C LYS A 283 5.06 -43.27 21.67
N GLN A 284 5.86 -43.57 20.66
CA GLN A 284 6.78 -44.73 20.68
C GLN A 284 7.91 -44.58 21.71
N VAL A 285 8.28 -43.35 22.08
CA VAL A 285 9.31 -43.06 23.10
C VAL A 285 8.71 -43.02 24.52
N PHE A 286 7.42 -42.68 24.65
CA PHE A 286 6.69 -42.63 25.94
C PHE A 286 5.85 -43.89 26.23
N SER A 287 6.12 -45.01 25.56
CA SER A 287 5.44 -46.27 25.86
C SER A 287 5.79 -46.75 27.29
N PRO A 288 4.85 -47.36 28.03
CA PRO A 288 5.07 -47.73 29.43
C PRO A 288 6.10 -48.86 29.48
N GLY A 289 7.33 -48.54 29.86
CA GLY A 289 8.46 -49.47 29.92
C GLY A 289 9.84 -48.81 29.88
N LEU A 290 9.95 -47.55 29.42
CA LEU A 290 11.19 -46.77 29.38
C LEU A 290 10.93 -45.36 29.92
N SER A 291 10.88 -45.19 31.24
CA SER A 291 10.56 -43.91 31.88
C SER A 291 11.72 -42.90 31.77
N GLY A 292 11.45 -41.77 31.12
CA GLY A 292 12.23 -40.54 31.29
C GLY A 292 11.38 -39.33 30.90
N ASN A 293 11.10 -38.44 31.86
CA ASN A 293 10.49 -37.14 31.56
C ASN A 293 11.46 -36.37 30.64
N MET A 294 11.08 -36.14 29.38
CA MET A 294 11.94 -35.51 28.37
C MET A 294 12.35 -34.07 28.72
N LEU A 295 11.63 -33.43 29.64
CA LEU A 295 11.97 -32.12 30.15
C LEU A 295 13.24 -32.14 31.03
N ILE A 296 13.58 -33.29 31.62
CA ILE A 296 14.77 -33.43 32.47
C ILE A 296 16.03 -33.11 31.65
N GLY A 297 16.89 -32.27 32.21
CA GLY A 297 18.11 -31.78 31.58
C GLY A 297 18.24 -30.26 31.63
N LYS A 298 19.30 -29.76 31.00
CA LYS A 298 19.64 -28.34 30.93
C LYS A 298 19.17 -27.73 29.61
N TRP A 299 18.71 -26.49 29.66
CA TRP A 299 18.10 -25.78 28.55
C TRP A 299 18.57 -24.32 28.52
N GLU A 300 18.95 -23.85 27.33
CA GLU A 300 19.48 -22.51 27.10
C GLU A 300 18.84 -21.83 25.88
N THR A 301 18.98 -20.51 25.77
CA THR A 301 18.39 -19.73 24.67
C THR A 301 19.38 -18.70 24.12
N ASP A 302 19.38 -18.54 22.79
CA ASP A 302 20.29 -17.65 22.06
C ASP A 302 19.67 -16.26 21.79
N VAL A 303 18.50 -15.96 22.36
CA VAL A 303 17.78 -14.70 22.09
C VAL A 303 18.52 -13.50 22.68
N LEU A 304 19.08 -12.65 21.80
CA LEU A 304 19.74 -11.39 22.12
C LEU A 304 18.85 -10.49 23.01
N GLY A 305 19.31 -10.18 24.22
CA GLY A 305 18.59 -9.37 25.23
C GLY A 305 18.02 -10.18 26.41
N VAL A 306 18.01 -11.52 26.31
CA VAL A 306 17.63 -12.45 27.41
C VAL A 306 18.82 -13.35 27.79
N ALA A 307 20.03 -12.89 27.51
CA ALA A 307 21.26 -13.60 27.88
C ALA A 307 21.23 -13.88 29.39
N MET A 308 21.25 -15.17 29.75
CA MET A 308 21.24 -15.77 31.11
C MET A 308 19.91 -16.36 31.64
N LEU A 309 18.93 -16.71 30.81
CA LEU A 309 17.90 -17.68 31.24
C LEU A 309 18.35 -19.11 30.88
N GLN A 310 19.01 -19.77 31.84
CA GLN A 310 19.24 -21.20 31.82
C GLN A 310 18.24 -21.90 32.74
N TYR A 311 17.58 -22.92 32.24
CA TYR A 311 16.73 -23.80 33.03
C TYR A 311 17.39 -25.16 33.16
N GLU A 312 17.37 -25.72 34.36
CA GLU A 312 17.69 -27.13 34.58
C GLU A 312 16.54 -27.79 35.31
N PHE A 313 16.03 -28.87 34.75
CA PHE A 313 14.96 -29.67 35.35
C PHE A 313 15.52 -31.03 35.76
N THR A 314 15.29 -31.43 37.01
CA THR A 314 15.58 -32.78 37.51
C THR A 314 14.28 -33.56 37.67
N ALA A 315 14.31 -34.73 38.30
CA ALA A 315 13.09 -35.50 38.57
C ALA A 315 12.11 -34.78 39.54
N ASP A 316 12.63 -33.86 40.36
CA ASP A 316 11.92 -33.27 41.51
C ASP A 316 12.27 -31.79 41.78
N SER A 317 13.11 -31.16 40.95
CA SER A 317 13.51 -29.76 41.11
C SER A 317 13.68 -29.03 39.78
N MET A 318 13.56 -27.71 39.83
CA MET A 318 13.86 -26.79 38.74
C MET A 318 14.86 -25.76 39.23
N ARG A 319 15.90 -25.48 38.43
CA ARG A 319 16.89 -24.45 38.68
C ARG A 319 16.81 -23.37 37.60
N ILE A 320 16.82 -22.11 38.05
CA ILE A 320 16.87 -20.92 37.19
C ILE A 320 18.00 -20.04 37.74
N GLY A 321 19.12 -19.95 37.01
CA GLY A 321 20.36 -19.36 37.54
C GLY A 321 20.86 -20.12 38.77
N ASP A 322 20.97 -19.43 39.91
CA ASP A 322 21.42 -20.00 41.19
C ASP A 322 20.28 -20.45 42.11
N VAL A 323 19.01 -20.22 41.71
CA VAL A 323 17.84 -20.57 42.53
C VAL A 323 17.34 -21.96 42.16
N VAL A 324 17.26 -22.86 43.14
CA VAL A 324 16.70 -24.21 43.01
C VAL A 324 15.37 -24.27 43.76
N THR A 325 14.33 -24.78 43.11
CA THR A 325 12.99 -24.95 43.71
C THR A 325 12.51 -26.38 43.47
N LYS A 326 11.93 -27.02 44.49
CA LYS A 326 11.27 -28.31 44.30
C LYS A 326 10.06 -28.16 43.40
N VAL A 327 9.84 -29.13 42.53
CA VAL A 327 8.73 -29.09 41.58
C VAL A 327 8.05 -30.45 41.47
N ARG A 328 6.78 -30.42 41.05
CA ARG A 328 6.06 -31.60 40.56
C ARG A 328 5.70 -31.39 39.09
N TYR A 329 5.85 -32.45 38.30
CA TYR A 329 5.47 -32.45 36.90
C TYR A 329 4.08 -33.05 36.70
N ASP A 330 3.30 -32.44 35.82
CA ASP A 330 2.09 -33.02 35.26
C ASP A 330 2.23 -33.04 33.73
N VAL A 331 2.25 -34.24 33.15
CA VAL A 331 2.43 -34.42 31.71
C VAL A 331 1.07 -34.45 31.06
N LYS A 332 0.73 -33.39 30.34
CA LYS A 332 -0.49 -33.29 29.54
C LYS A 332 -0.11 -33.39 28.06
N LYS A 333 -1.06 -33.91 27.26
CA LYS A 333 -0.93 -34.25 25.82
C LYS A 333 0.25 -33.60 25.08
N ASP A 334 0.31 -32.27 25.01
CA ASP A 334 1.32 -31.49 24.29
C ASP A 334 2.26 -30.65 25.18
N GLN A 335 2.09 -30.69 26.50
CA GLN A 335 2.71 -29.76 27.45
C GLN A 335 3.03 -30.46 28.77
N VAL A 336 4.23 -30.17 29.30
CA VAL A 336 4.58 -30.49 30.68
C VAL A 336 4.30 -29.26 31.53
N VAL A 337 3.43 -29.41 32.53
CA VAL A 337 3.18 -28.36 33.51
C VAL A 337 4.07 -28.62 34.72
N VAL A 338 4.95 -27.67 35.02
CA VAL A 338 5.88 -27.72 36.15
C VAL A 338 5.30 -26.91 37.30
N TYR A 339 4.99 -27.53 38.43
CA TYR A 339 4.42 -26.88 39.60
C TYR A 339 5.51 -26.68 40.67
N PRO A 340 6.00 -25.45 40.90
CA PRO A 340 6.89 -25.16 42.00
C PRO A 340 6.20 -25.36 43.35
N GLU A 341 6.96 -25.85 44.33
CA GLU A 341 6.49 -26.00 45.70
C GLU A 341 5.99 -24.63 46.24
N ASN A 342 4.79 -24.61 46.82
CA ASN A 342 4.09 -23.42 47.29
C ASN A 342 3.61 -22.43 46.21
N ASN A 343 3.62 -22.80 44.92
CA ASN A 343 3.04 -21.98 43.86
C ASN A 343 1.94 -22.75 43.09
N PRO A 344 0.66 -22.32 43.17
CA PRO A 344 -0.42 -22.98 42.44
C PRO A 344 -0.39 -22.72 40.92
N ILE A 345 0.40 -21.74 40.46
CA ILE A 345 0.56 -21.39 39.06
C ILE A 345 1.69 -22.25 38.48
N GLY A 346 1.32 -23.25 37.68
CA GLY A 346 2.29 -24.11 37.00
C GLY A 346 2.90 -23.43 35.78
N LEU A 347 4.21 -23.60 35.59
CA LEU A 347 4.92 -23.21 34.39
C LEU A 347 4.57 -24.19 33.26
N ILE A 348 3.98 -23.67 32.19
CA ILE A 348 3.63 -24.47 31.03
C ILE A 348 4.83 -24.55 30.09
N VAL A 349 5.33 -25.76 29.89
CA VAL A 349 6.44 -26.05 28.97
C VAL A 349 5.93 -26.92 27.82
N LYS A 350 5.99 -26.40 26.61
CA LYS A 350 5.70 -27.17 25.40
C LYS A 350 6.95 -27.90 24.95
N VAL A 351 6.90 -29.23 24.91
CA VAL A 351 8.02 -30.04 24.42
C VAL A 351 7.90 -30.13 22.90
N ILE A 352 8.86 -29.55 22.17
CA ILE A 352 8.87 -29.56 20.70
C ILE A 352 9.53 -30.85 20.21
N ASP A 353 10.72 -31.15 20.72
CA ASP A 353 11.45 -32.39 20.44
C ASP A 353 12.45 -32.71 21.57
N ARG A 354 13.38 -33.66 21.35
CA ARG A 354 14.39 -34.03 22.36
C ARG A 354 15.32 -32.89 22.73
N ASN A 355 15.59 -31.98 21.82
CA ASN A 355 16.58 -30.92 21.96
C ASN A 355 15.97 -29.52 21.94
N ASN A 356 14.65 -29.37 21.77
CA ASN A 356 13.97 -28.08 21.75
C ASN A 356 12.72 -28.09 22.64
N ILE A 357 12.57 -27.05 23.46
CA ILE A 357 11.35 -26.77 24.23
C ILE A 357 10.93 -25.31 24.03
N GLU A 358 9.67 -25.01 24.34
CA GLU A 358 9.16 -23.65 24.38
C GLU A 358 8.49 -23.38 25.73
N ILE A 359 8.91 -22.30 26.39
CA ILE A 359 8.38 -21.90 27.69
C ILE A 359 7.63 -20.59 27.49
N ASN A 360 6.39 -20.54 27.97
CA ASN A 360 5.61 -19.31 27.96
C ASN A 360 5.97 -18.46 29.19
N VAL A 361 6.61 -17.32 28.96
CA VAL A 361 7.01 -16.34 29.97
C VAL A 361 6.14 -15.08 29.85
N GLY A 362 4.86 -15.23 30.21
CA GLY A 362 3.90 -14.13 30.25
C GLY A 362 3.43 -13.65 28.87
N LEU A 363 4.12 -12.65 28.30
CA LEU A 363 3.73 -11.97 27.05
C LEU A 363 4.39 -12.57 25.79
N ALA A 364 5.29 -13.54 25.95
CA ALA A 364 5.99 -14.17 24.84
C ALA A 364 6.30 -15.65 25.11
N SER A 365 6.27 -16.45 24.05
CA SER A 365 6.86 -17.79 24.02
C SER A 365 8.34 -17.70 23.69
N VAL A 366 9.20 -18.26 24.54
CA VAL A 366 10.65 -18.31 24.29
C VAL A 366 11.07 -19.74 24.03
N ARG A 367 11.85 -19.96 22.98
CA ARG A 367 12.41 -21.26 22.63
C ARG A 367 13.75 -21.48 23.30
N PHE A 368 13.93 -22.67 23.83
CA PHE A 368 15.16 -23.15 24.44
C PHE A 368 15.65 -24.39 23.72
N LYS A 369 16.97 -24.51 23.62
CA LYS A 369 17.67 -25.70 23.15
C LYS A 369 18.28 -26.43 24.32
N ARG A 370 18.44 -27.73 24.21
CA ARG A 370 19.14 -28.53 25.22
C ARG A 370 20.60 -28.11 25.25
N ALA A 371 21.10 -27.73 26.43
CA ALA A 371 22.52 -27.48 26.66
C ALA A 371 23.22 -28.84 26.82
N GLU A 372 24.39 -28.98 26.18
CA GLU A 372 25.23 -30.19 26.25
C GLU A 372 25.83 -30.45 27.63
#